data_AF-A0A663MF33-F1
#
_entry.id   AF-A0A663MF33-F1
#
_cell.length_a   1.000
_cell.length_b   1.000
_cell.length_c   1.000
_cell.angle_alpha   90.00
_cell.angle_beta   90.00
_cell.angle_gamma   90.00
#
_symmetry.space_group_name_H-M   'P 1'
#
loop_
_entity.id
_entity.type
_entity.pdbx_description
1 polymer ?
#
loop_
_entity_poly.entity_id
_entity_poly.type
_entity_poly.pdbx_seq_one_letter_code
_entity_poly.pdbx_strand_id
1 'polypeptide(L)'
;MFSWLGTDDRRRKDPEVFQTVSEGLKKLYKTKLLPLEEHYKFHEFHSPALEDADFDNKPMVLLVGQYSTGKTTFIRYLLEQDFPGMRIGPEPTTDSFIAVMQGDVEGIVPGNALVVDPKKPFRKLNAFGNAFLNRFVCAQLPNPVLESISVIDTPGILSGEKQRISRGYDFAAVLEWFAERVDRIILLFDAHKLDISDEFSEVIKALKNHEDKMRVVLNKADQIETQQLMRVYGALMWSLGKIVNTPEVIRVYIGSFWSHPLLIPDNRKLFEAEEQDLFRDIQSLPRNAALRKLNDLIKRARLAKVHAYIISSLKKEMPSMFGKDNKKKELVNNLGEIYARIEREHQISPGDFPNLRKMQDQLQAQDFSKFQPLKSKLLETVEDMLANDIAQLMVLVRQEESQRPTQMVKGGAFEGTLHGPFGHGYGEGAGEGIDDAEWVVARDKPMYDEIFYTLSPVDGKITGANAKKEMVRSKLPNTVLGKIWKLADIDKDGMLDDEEFALANHLIKVKLEGHELPNELPSHLLPPSKRKITE
;
A
#
# COMPACT_ATOMS: atom_id res chain seq x y z
N MET A 1 63.94 25.79 12.60
CA MET A 1 63.49 25.44 13.96
C MET A 1 62.10 24.83 13.81
N PHE A 2 61.98 23.53 14.02
CA PHE A 2 60.73 22.78 13.90
C PHE A 2 59.73 23.22 14.98
N SER A 3 58.45 23.33 14.62
CA SER A 3 57.34 23.06 15.54
C SER A 3 56.18 22.48 14.75
N TRP A 4 55.95 21.21 15.03
CA TRP A 4 54.84 20.37 14.63
C TRP A 4 53.75 20.54 15.68
N LEU A 5 52.50 20.79 15.30
CA LEU A 5 51.32 20.47 16.09
C LEU A 5 50.10 20.48 15.16
N GLY A 6 49.81 19.30 14.61
CA GLY A 6 48.52 19.01 14.02
C GLY A 6 47.44 19.01 15.09
N THR A 7 46.32 19.63 14.80
CA THR A 7 45.04 19.33 15.44
C THR A 7 44.10 18.84 14.35
N ASP A 8 43.68 17.61 14.56
CA ASP A 8 42.84 16.78 13.73
C ASP A 8 41.43 17.40 13.68
N ASP A 9 41.21 18.30 12.73
CA ASP A 9 39.92 18.97 12.51
C ASP A 9 38.95 18.01 11.79
N ARG A 10 38.62 16.89 12.46
CA ARG A 10 37.50 16.04 12.09
C ARG A 10 36.23 16.87 12.33
N ARG A 11 35.79 17.57 11.28
CA ARG A 11 34.46 18.17 11.16
C ARG A 11 33.41 17.15 11.58
N ARG A 12 32.98 17.19 12.84
CA ARG A 12 31.63 16.79 13.23
C ARG A 12 30.72 17.77 12.49
N LYS A 13 30.18 17.35 11.34
CA LYS A 13 29.04 18.04 10.75
C LYS A 13 27.94 17.99 11.81
N ASP A 14 27.49 19.15 12.29
CA ASP A 14 26.24 19.23 13.04
C ASP A 14 25.15 18.50 12.24
N PRO A 15 24.26 17.73 12.90
CA PRO A 15 23.16 17.08 12.21
C PRO A 15 22.35 18.14 11.47
N GLU A 16 22.28 18.02 10.14
CA GLU A 16 21.48 18.94 9.33
C GLU A 16 20.01 18.81 9.76
N VAL A 17 19.45 19.88 10.30
CA VAL A 17 18.05 19.91 10.73
C VAL A 17 17.17 20.11 9.50
N PHE A 18 16.40 19.10 9.12
CA PHE A 18 15.40 19.19 8.06
C PHE A 18 14.06 19.69 8.60
N GLN A 19 13.33 20.53 7.86
CA GLN A 19 12.00 20.98 8.28
C GLN A 19 10.91 19.95 8.01
N THR A 20 11.06 19.14 6.94
CA THR A 20 10.15 18.04 6.61
C THR A 20 10.90 16.84 6.04
N VAL A 21 10.29 15.64 6.10
CA VAL A 21 10.87 14.43 5.48
C VAL A 21 11.01 14.58 3.96
N SER A 22 10.05 15.20 3.27
CA SER A 22 10.12 15.42 1.81
C SER A 22 11.36 16.24 1.42
N GLU A 23 11.63 17.32 2.15
CA GLU A 23 12.81 18.17 1.92
C GLU A 23 14.11 17.40 2.14
N GLY A 24 14.17 16.59 3.21
CA GLY A 24 15.30 15.72 3.49
C GLY A 24 15.57 14.70 2.38
N LEU A 25 14.54 13.99 1.93
CA LEU A 25 14.62 13.04 0.81
C LEU A 25 15.12 13.70 -0.47
N LYS A 26 14.52 14.84 -0.83
CA LYS A 26 14.89 15.63 -2.01
C LYS A 26 16.34 16.08 -1.96
N LYS A 27 16.82 16.55 -0.81
CA LYS A 27 18.22 16.96 -0.64
C LYS A 27 19.17 15.78 -0.78
N LEU A 28 18.89 14.65 -0.11
CA LEU A 28 19.71 13.45 -0.23
C LEU A 28 19.78 12.94 -1.67
N TYR A 29 18.63 12.91 -2.36
CA TYR A 29 18.59 12.53 -3.77
C TYR A 29 19.51 13.42 -4.61
N LYS A 30 19.31 14.74 -4.58
CA LYS A 30 20.07 15.67 -5.44
C LYS A 30 21.56 15.72 -5.12
N THR A 31 21.94 15.57 -3.85
CA THR A 31 23.32 15.80 -3.41
C THR A 31 24.15 14.51 -3.35
N LYS A 32 23.52 13.36 -3.06
CA LYS A 32 24.23 12.09 -2.85
C LYS A 32 23.95 11.06 -3.94
N LEU A 33 22.70 10.92 -4.40
CA LEU A 33 22.33 9.87 -5.36
C LEU A 33 22.42 10.31 -6.83
N LEU A 34 21.84 11.46 -7.19
CA LEU A 34 21.80 11.97 -8.56
C LEU A 34 23.19 12.06 -9.22
N PRO A 35 24.26 12.50 -8.54
CA PRO A 35 25.60 12.51 -9.15
C PRO A 35 26.11 11.12 -9.55
N LEU A 36 25.73 10.07 -8.81
CA LEU A 36 26.03 8.68 -9.18
C LEU A 36 25.22 8.27 -10.41
N GLU A 37 23.92 8.58 -10.41
CA GLU A 37 23.00 8.26 -11.52
C GLU A 37 23.46 8.89 -12.84
N GLU A 38 23.79 10.17 -12.84
CA GLU A 38 24.27 10.90 -14.01
C GLU A 38 25.62 10.36 -14.49
N HIS A 39 26.56 10.09 -13.56
CA HIS A 39 27.91 9.67 -13.92
C HIS A 39 27.93 8.31 -14.65
N TYR A 40 27.06 7.38 -14.25
CA TYR A 40 26.96 6.05 -14.86
C TYR A 40 25.76 5.89 -15.81
N LYS A 41 25.18 7.01 -16.27
CA LYS A 41 24.09 7.01 -17.26
C LYS A 41 22.88 6.17 -16.82
N PHE A 42 22.57 6.14 -15.53
CA PHE A 42 21.48 5.34 -14.96
C PHE A 42 20.15 5.52 -15.71
N HIS A 43 19.84 6.76 -16.10
CA HIS A 43 18.61 7.15 -16.78
C HIS A 43 18.45 6.59 -18.20
N GLU A 44 19.54 6.11 -18.82
CA GLU A 44 19.49 5.48 -20.14
C GLU A 44 19.09 3.99 -20.07
N PHE A 45 19.07 3.41 -18.86
CA PHE A 45 18.80 1.98 -18.63
C PHE A 45 17.56 1.76 -17.77
N HIS A 46 17.45 2.49 -16.66
CA HIS A 46 16.43 2.19 -15.64
C HIS A 46 15.29 3.20 -15.70
N SER A 47 15.44 4.32 -14.99
CA SER A 47 14.39 5.33 -14.92
C SER A 47 14.94 6.76 -14.91
N PRO A 48 14.13 7.74 -15.38
CA PRO A 48 14.53 9.14 -15.45
C PRO A 48 14.93 9.73 -14.09
N ALA A 49 15.64 10.85 -14.11
CA ALA A 49 15.94 11.62 -12.90
C ALA A 49 14.65 12.08 -12.22
N LEU A 50 14.61 11.99 -10.89
CA LEU A 50 13.49 12.46 -10.09
C LEU A 50 13.48 13.99 -10.06
N GLU A 51 12.28 14.55 -10.15
CA GLU A 51 12.02 15.98 -10.07
C GLU A 51 11.35 16.32 -8.72
N ASP A 52 11.29 17.61 -8.40
CA ASP A 52 10.71 18.08 -7.14
C ASP A 52 9.27 17.59 -6.96
N ALA A 53 8.50 17.54 -8.05
CA ALA A 53 7.13 17.02 -8.05
C ALA A 53 7.02 15.54 -7.64
N ASP A 54 8.06 14.72 -7.83
CA ASP A 54 8.06 13.31 -7.38
C ASP A 54 8.15 13.20 -5.85
N PHE A 55 8.69 14.22 -5.17
CA PHE A 55 8.78 14.29 -3.70
C PHE A 55 7.57 14.99 -3.08
N ASP A 56 6.99 15.96 -3.78
CA ASP A 56 5.92 16.81 -3.26
C ASP A 56 4.51 16.32 -3.62
N ASN A 57 4.39 15.33 -4.51
CA ASN A 57 3.09 14.76 -4.90
C ASN A 57 2.35 14.07 -3.74
N LYS A 58 1.02 14.13 -3.81
CA LYS A 58 0.13 13.30 -2.99
C LYS A 58 0.28 11.83 -3.34
N PRO A 59 -0.04 10.91 -2.42
CA PRO A 59 -0.03 9.49 -2.72
C PRO A 59 -0.93 9.15 -3.91
N MET A 60 -0.47 8.24 -4.76
CA MET A 60 -1.20 7.83 -5.96
C MET A 60 -1.65 6.37 -5.87
N VAL A 61 -2.88 6.11 -6.30
CA VAL A 61 -3.45 4.77 -6.44
C VAL A 61 -3.64 4.45 -7.92
N LEU A 62 -2.96 3.42 -8.42
CA LEU A 62 -3.08 2.96 -9.80
C LEU A 62 -4.10 1.83 -9.89
N LEU A 63 -5.13 1.97 -10.73
CA LEU A 63 -6.08 0.88 -11.00
C LEU A 63 -5.68 0.16 -12.28
N VAL A 64 -5.47 -1.16 -12.23
CA VAL A 64 -5.12 -1.99 -13.40
C VAL A 64 -6.09 -3.16 -13.49
N GLY A 65 -6.52 -3.51 -14.70
CA GLY A 65 -7.41 -4.65 -14.88
C GLY A 65 -7.94 -4.76 -16.30
N GLN A 66 -8.46 -5.93 -16.62
CA GLN A 66 -9.06 -6.19 -17.93
C GLN A 66 -10.27 -5.29 -18.21
N TYR A 67 -10.75 -5.34 -19.44
CA TYR A 67 -11.94 -4.64 -19.85
C TYR A 67 -13.16 -5.05 -19.00
N SER A 68 -14.02 -4.09 -18.66
CA SER A 68 -15.24 -4.29 -17.85
C SER A 68 -15.08 -4.84 -16.43
N THR A 69 -13.87 -4.84 -15.84
CA THR A 69 -13.67 -5.24 -14.42
C THR A 69 -14.16 -4.21 -13.39
N GLY A 70 -14.57 -3.02 -13.84
CA GLY A 70 -15.17 -2.00 -12.98
C GLY A 70 -14.22 -0.93 -12.45
N LYS A 71 -13.06 -0.69 -13.07
CA LYS A 71 -12.08 0.34 -12.65
C LYS A 71 -12.70 1.74 -12.51
N THR A 72 -13.30 2.27 -13.56
CA THR A 72 -13.94 3.60 -13.55
C THR A 72 -15.10 3.67 -12.56
N THR A 73 -15.89 2.59 -12.43
CA THR A 73 -16.96 2.48 -11.43
C THR A 73 -16.41 2.48 -10.00
N PHE A 74 -15.28 1.82 -9.76
CA PHE A 74 -14.60 1.79 -8.47
C PHE A 74 -14.12 3.18 -8.07
N ILE A 75 -13.57 3.98 -8.99
CA ILE A 75 -13.20 5.38 -8.70
C ILE A 75 -14.44 6.19 -8.34
N ARG A 76 -15.49 6.11 -9.16
CA ARG A 76 -16.77 6.78 -8.90
C ARG A 76 -17.32 6.40 -7.52
N TYR A 77 -17.20 5.13 -7.15
CA TYR A 77 -17.62 4.61 -5.86
C TYR A 77 -16.81 5.23 -4.72
N LEU A 78 -15.47 5.21 -4.80
CA LEU A 78 -14.61 5.84 -3.79
C LEU A 78 -14.90 7.33 -3.61
N LEU A 79 -15.12 8.06 -4.71
CA LEU A 79 -15.37 9.50 -4.68
C LEU A 79 -16.81 9.86 -4.30
N GLU A 80 -17.74 8.89 -4.37
CA GLU A 80 -19.20 9.09 -4.36
C GLU A 80 -19.66 10.19 -5.33
N GLN A 81 -18.91 10.37 -6.41
CA GLN A 81 -19.08 11.46 -7.35
C GLN A 81 -18.59 11.04 -8.73
N ASP A 82 -19.27 11.55 -9.76
CA ASP A 82 -18.78 11.45 -11.14
C ASP A 82 -17.58 12.39 -11.34
N PHE A 83 -16.68 12.05 -12.26
CA PHE A 83 -15.50 12.86 -12.56
C PHE A 83 -15.35 13.12 -14.07
N PRO A 84 -14.72 14.25 -14.47
CA PRO A 84 -14.57 14.61 -15.87
C PRO A 84 -13.90 13.54 -16.72
N GLY A 85 -14.46 13.28 -17.90
CA GLY A 85 -13.88 12.34 -18.86
C GLY A 85 -14.14 10.87 -18.53
N MET A 86 -14.83 10.56 -17.43
CA MET A 86 -15.25 9.19 -17.13
C MET A 86 -16.20 8.66 -18.21
N ARG A 87 -16.07 7.38 -18.54
CA ARG A 87 -16.99 6.65 -19.43
C ARG A 87 -17.27 5.29 -18.83
N ILE A 88 -18.53 5.04 -18.47
CA ILE A 88 -18.98 3.74 -17.97
C ILE A 88 -19.93 3.16 -19.02
N GLY A 89 -19.57 2.00 -19.56
CA GLY A 89 -20.41 1.28 -20.51
C GLY A 89 -19.93 -0.16 -20.73
N PRO A 90 -20.79 -1.03 -21.30
CA PRO A 90 -20.47 -2.44 -21.55
C PRO A 90 -19.50 -2.67 -22.72
N GLU A 91 -19.27 -1.64 -23.55
CA GLU A 91 -18.31 -1.63 -24.67
C GLU A 91 -17.02 -0.84 -24.33
N PRO A 92 -15.84 -1.15 -24.94
CA PRO A 92 -14.56 -0.49 -24.69
C PRO A 92 -14.66 1.04 -24.62
N THR A 93 -14.80 1.56 -23.41
CA THR A 93 -15.24 2.95 -23.15
C THR A 93 -14.08 3.82 -22.72
N THR A 94 -13.26 3.34 -21.77
CA THR A 94 -12.02 4.00 -21.35
C THR A 94 -10.85 3.49 -22.19
N ASP A 95 -10.39 4.33 -23.13
CA ASP A 95 -9.26 4.06 -24.02
C ASP A 95 -8.00 4.88 -23.65
N SER A 96 -8.11 5.69 -22.60
CA SER A 96 -7.13 6.67 -22.16
C SER A 96 -6.77 6.49 -20.69
N PHE A 97 -5.54 6.84 -20.32
CA PHE A 97 -5.13 6.99 -18.92
C PHE A 97 -5.73 8.29 -18.37
N ILE A 98 -6.37 8.22 -17.20
CA ILE A 98 -7.00 9.37 -16.55
C ILE A 98 -6.38 9.56 -15.17
N ALA A 99 -5.61 10.63 -14.99
CA ALA A 99 -5.13 11.06 -13.68
C ALA A 99 -6.21 11.91 -13.00
N VAL A 100 -6.99 11.30 -12.11
CA VAL A 100 -8.02 11.95 -11.30
C VAL A 100 -7.36 12.60 -10.08
N MET A 101 -7.37 13.93 -10.05
CA MET A 101 -6.65 14.74 -9.06
C MET A 101 -7.52 15.88 -8.52
N GLN A 102 -7.14 16.40 -7.36
CA GLN A 102 -7.76 17.62 -6.83
C GLN A 102 -7.57 18.79 -7.80
N GLY A 103 -8.65 19.56 -7.98
CA GLY A 103 -8.61 20.90 -8.55
C GLY A 103 -9.71 21.77 -7.95
N ASP A 104 -9.54 23.09 -8.03
CA ASP A 104 -10.53 24.03 -7.50
C ASP A 104 -11.79 24.10 -8.38
N VAL A 105 -11.63 23.76 -9.67
CA VAL A 105 -12.68 23.77 -10.67
C VAL A 105 -12.67 22.45 -11.41
N GLU A 106 -13.87 21.96 -11.73
CA GLU A 106 -14.05 20.77 -12.54
C GLU A 106 -13.54 20.98 -13.97
N GLY A 107 -12.68 20.08 -14.46
CA GLY A 107 -12.12 20.21 -15.80
C GLY A 107 -11.21 19.05 -16.23
N ILE A 108 -10.81 19.09 -17.50
CA ILE A 108 -9.87 18.14 -18.10
C ILE A 108 -8.66 18.90 -18.64
N VAL A 109 -7.46 18.43 -18.26
CA VAL A 109 -6.18 18.90 -18.81
C VAL A 109 -5.61 17.82 -19.73
N PRO A 110 -5.43 18.10 -21.04
CA PRO A 110 -4.83 17.14 -21.98
C PRO A 110 -3.37 16.82 -21.63
N GLY A 111 -2.93 15.60 -21.95
CA GLY A 111 -1.59 15.09 -21.63
C GLY A 111 -0.45 15.99 -22.14
N ASN A 112 -0.57 16.53 -23.35
CA ASN A 112 0.42 17.45 -23.92
C ASN A 112 0.61 18.73 -23.07
N ALA A 113 -0.45 19.23 -22.44
CA ALA A 113 -0.38 20.36 -21.52
C ALA A 113 0.08 19.94 -20.12
N LEU A 114 -0.24 18.72 -19.72
CA LEU A 114 0.09 18.19 -18.40
C LEU A 114 1.60 17.91 -18.23
N VAL A 115 2.27 17.45 -19.29
CA VAL A 115 3.71 17.14 -19.25
C VAL A 115 4.62 18.37 -19.29
N VAL A 116 4.05 19.58 -19.42
CA VAL A 116 4.81 20.84 -19.32
C VAL A 116 4.66 21.52 -17.95
N ASP A 117 3.74 21.05 -17.10
CA ASP A 117 3.53 21.59 -15.75
C ASP A 117 4.61 21.08 -14.77
N PRO A 118 5.48 21.95 -14.22
CA PRO A 118 6.51 21.54 -13.25
C PRO A 118 5.96 21.15 -11.88
N LYS A 119 4.69 21.46 -11.58
CA LYS A 119 4.04 21.09 -10.31
C LYS A 119 3.43 19.70 -10.35
N LYS A 120 3.37 19.06 -11.52
CA LYS A 120 2.77 17.74 -11.71
C LYS A 120 3.85 16.69 -11.97
N PRO A 121 3.75 15.48 -11.41
CA PRO A 121 4.78 14.46 -11.52
C PRO A 121 4.76 13.72 -12.87
N PHE A 122 4.35 14.38 -13.96
CA PHE A 122 4.05 13.74 -15.25
C PHE A 122 4.98 14.15 -16.38
N ARG A 123 5.90 15.10 -16.18
CA ARG A 123 6.77 15.62 -17.25
C ARG A 123 7.55 14.55 -18.00
N LYS A 124 8.01 13.51 -17.29
CA LYS A 124 8.78 12.41 -17.87
C LYS A 124 7.96 11.49 -18.78
N LEU A 125 6.62 11.57 -18.76
CA LEU A 125 5.77 10.83 -19.68
C LEU A 125 5.91 11.29 -21.14
N ASN A 126 6.52 12.47 -21.38
CA ASN A 126 6.83 12.91 -22.74
C ASN A 126 7.70 11.91 -23.52
N ALA A 127 8.47 11.06 -22.82
CA ALA A 127 9.28 10.01 -23.43
C ALA A 127 8.45 8.95 -24.18
N PHE A 128 7.16 8.77 -23.85
CA PHE A 128 6.26 7.84 -24.54
C PHE A 128 5.65 8.42 -25.82
N GLY A 129 5.93 9.70 -26.11
CA GLY A 129 5.56 10.37 -27.36
C GLY A 129 4.07 10.71 -27.51
N ASN A 130 3.76 11.38 -28.62
CA ASN A 130 2.43 11.96 -28.86
C ASN A 130 1.30 10.92 -28.92
N ALA A 131 1.59 9.69 -29.35
CA ALA A 131 0.58 8.62 -29.40
C ALA A 131 0.02 8.30 -28.00
N PHE A 132 0.90 8.27 -26.99
CA PHE A 132 0.50 8.13 -25.60
C PHE A 132 -0.13 9.41 -25.04
N LEU A 133 0.51 10.58 -25.25
CA LEU A 133 0.04 11.84 -24.65
C LEU A 133 -1.36 12.26 -25.11
N ASN A 134 -1.78 11.89 -26.32
CA ASN A 134 -3.14 12.10 -26.80
C ASN A 134 -4.18 11.19 -26.11
N ARG A 135 -3.73 10.13 -25.44
CA ARG A 135 -4.52 9.17 -24.65
C ARG A 135 -4.19 9.25 -23.16
N PHE A 136 -3.68 10.39 -22.71
CA PHE A 136 -3.44 10.69 -21.32
C PHE A 136 -4.10 12.02 -20.99
N VAL A 137 -4.91 12.05 -19.94
CA VAL A 137 -5.60 13.24 -19.48
C VAL A 137 -5.55 13.34 -17.96
N CYS A 138 -5.63 14.55 -17.42
CA CYS A 138 -5.87 14.76 -16.00
C CYS A 138 -7.28 15.31 -15.81
N ALA A 139 -8.11 14.56 -15.09
CA ALA A 139 -9.41 15.00 -14.63
C ALA A 139 -9.23 15.70 -13.27
N GLN A 140 -9.68 16.94 -13.18
CA GLN A 140 -9.61 17.75 -11.98
C GLN A 140 -11.00 18.07 -11.48
N LEU A 141 -11.22 17.95 -10.18
CA LEU A 141 -12.46 18.32 -9.52
C LEU A 141 -12.21 18.57 -8.02
N PRO A 142 -13.03 19.41 -7.38
CA PRO A 142 -12.99 19.55 -5.93
C PRO A 142 -13.65 18.33 -5.28
N ASN A 143 -12.87 17.52 -4.57
CA ASN A 143 -13.42 16.38 -3.82
C ASN A 143 -12.53 16.07 -2.59
N PRO A 144 -13.10 15.88 -1.37
CA PRO A 144 -12.32 15.65 -0.16
C PRO A 144 -11.38 14.44 -0.21
N VAL A 145 -11.72 13.40 -0.97
CA VAL A 145 -10.84 12.24 -1.19
C VAL A 145 -9.57 12.67 -1.93
N LEU A 146 -9.73 13.50 -2.95
CA LEU A 146 -8.65 13.97 -3.80
C LEU A 146 -7.77 15.03 -3.12
N GLU A 147 -8.25 15.67 -2.05
CA GLU A 147 -7.40 16.46 -1.16
C GLU A 147 -6.29 15.61 -0.54
N SER A 148 -6.53 14.32 -0.33
CA SER A 148 -5.62 13.41 0.37
C SER A 148 -4.83 12.49 -0.57
N ILE A 149 -5.43 12.04 -1.67
CA ILE A 149 -4.81 11.10 -2.63
C ILE A 149 -5.07 11.53 -4.08
N SER A 150 -4.46 10.85 -5.03
CA SER A 150 -4.83 10.92 -6.46
C SER A 150 -5.01 9.52 -7.01
N VAL A 151 -5.87 9.36 -8.00
CA VAL A 151 -6.19 8.04 -8.58
C VAL A 151 -5.89 8.03 -10.06
N ILE A 152 -5.22 7.00 -10.54
CA ILE A 152 -4.91 6.80 -11.95
C ILE A 152 -5.83 5.69 -12.49
N ASP A 153 -6.81 6.07 -13.30
CA ASP A 153 -7.59 5.12 -14.09
C ASP A 153 -6.77 4.71 -15.32
N THR A 154 -6.79 3.42 -15.64
CA THR A 154 -6.06 2.89 -16.79
C THR A 154 -7.03 2.34 -17.85
N PRO A 155 -6.65 2.38 -19.14
CA PRO A 155 -7.40 1.67 -20.17
C PRO A 155 -7.60 0.20 -19.82
N GLY A 156 -8.76 -0.36 -20.18
CA GLY A 156 -9.00 -1.79 -20.03
C GLY A 156 -8.00 -2.62 -20.83
N ILE A 157 -7.36 -3.59 -20.16
CA ILE A 157 -6.53 -4.57 -20.85
C ILE A 157 -7.45 -5.48 -21.66
N LEU A 158 -7.17 -5.61 -22.95
CA LEU A 158 -8.01 -6.35 -23.88
C LEU A 158 -7.41 -7.74 -24.10
N SER A 159 -8.25 -8.71 -24.42
CA SER A 159 -7.83 -10.05 -24.82
C SER A 159 -7.57 -10.08 -26.34
N GLY A 160 -6.30 -10.12 -26.75
CA GLY A 160 -5.89 -10.45 -28.12
C GLY A 160 -4.91 -9.49 -28.81
N GLU A 161 -4.07 -10.04 -29.70
CA GLU A 161 -2.93 -9.34 -30.33
C GLU A 161 -3.32 -8.14 -31.21
N LYS A 162 -4.48 -8.15 -31.86
CA LYS A 162 -4.89 -7.09 -32.81
C LYS A 162 -5.04 -5.71 -32.14
N GLN A 163 -5.35 -5.67 -30.85
CA GLN A 163 -5.54 -4.43 -30.11
C GLN A 163 -4.25 -3.92 -29.45
N ARG A 164 -3.27 -4.79 -29.17
CA ARG A 164 -1.91 -4.36 -28.77
C ARG A 164 -1.29 -3.41 -29.81
N ILE A 165 -1.44 -3.74 -31.09
CA ILE A 165 -0.88 -2.97 -32.21
C ILE A 165 -1.61 -1.61 -32.38
N SER A 166 -2.87 -1.49 -31.94
CA SER A 166 -3.70 -0.30 -32.14
C SER A 166 -3.40 0.87 -31.19
N ARG A 167 -2.68 0.65 -30.08
CA ARG A 167 -2.42 1.70 -29.08
C ARG A 167 -1.37 2.72 -29.53
N GLY A 168 -0.35 2.28 -30.27
CA GLY A 168 0.73 3.15 -30.74
C GLY A 168 1.74 3.58 -29.66
N TYR A 169 1.71 2.95 -28.48
CA TYR A 169 2.68 3.13 -27.39
C TYR A 169 2.83 1.81 -26.61
N ASP A 170 3.94 1.67 -25.89
CA ASP A 170 4.20 0.52 -25.02
C ASP A 170 3.41 0.63 -23.72
N PHE A 171 2.30 -0.11 -23.62
CA PHE A 171 1.41 -0.07 -22.47
C PHE A 171 2.04 -0.63 -21.19
N ALA A 172 2.84 -1.70 -21.31
CA ALA A 172 3.48 -2.32 -20.16
C ALA A 172 4.56 -1.39 -19.58
N ALA A 173 5.33 -0.73 -20.44
CA ALA A 173 6.34 0.24 -20.00
C ALA A 173 5.72 1.48 -19.33
N VAL A 174 4.55 1.96 -19.81
CA VAL A 174 3.82 3.04 -19.14
C VAL A 174 3.35 2.62 -17.74
N LEU A 175 2.81 1.40 -17.60
CA LEU A 175 2.40 0.89 -16.29
C LEU A 175 3.57 0.68 -15.34
N GLU A 176 4.70 0.16 -15.83
CA GLU A 176 5.96 0.06 -15.06
C GLU A 176 6.39 1.46 -14.58
N TRP A 177 6.32 2.49 -15.44
CA TRP A 177 6.64 3.87 -15.07
C TRP A 177 5.74 4.43 -13.96
N PHE A 178 4.43 4.12 -13.99
CA PHE A 178 3.52 4.50 -12.90
C PHE A 178 3.81 3.70 -11.63
N ALA A 179 4.10 2.41 -11.73
CA ALA A 179 4.38 1.53 -10.60
C ALA A 179 5.56 2.01 -9.73
N GLU A 180 6.57 2.60 -10.37
CA GLU A 180 7.69 3.25 -9.69
C GLU A 180 7.26 4.44 -8.81
N ARG A 181 6.15 5.11 -9.13
CA ARG A 181 5.75 6.40 -8.54
C ARG A 181 4.47 6.35 -7.71
N VAL A 182 3.65 5.32 -7.87
CA VAL A 182 2.43 5.14 -7.09
C VAL A 182 2.71 4.47 -5.75
N ASP A 183 1.80 4.67 -4.80
CA ASP A 183 1.87 4.11 -3.45
C ASP A 183 1.08 2.80 -3.34
N ARG A 184 0.08 2.62 -4.21
CA ARG A 184 -0.74 1.41 -4.29
C ARG A 184 -1.09 1.08 -5.72
N ILE A 185 -1.09 -0.22 -6.03
CA ILE A 185 -1.54 -0.76 -7.31
C ILE A 185 -2.70 -1.70 -7.00
N ILE A 186 -3.90 -1.36 -7.47
CA ILE A 186 -5.09 -2.21 -7.32
C ILE A 186 -5.31 -2.97 -8.62
N LEU A 187 -5.16 -4.29 -8.58
CA LEU A 187 -5.49 -5.20 -9.67
C LEU A 187 -6.96 -5.63 -9.55
N LEU A 188 -7.81 -5.18 -10.48
CA LEU A 188 -9.23 -5.54 -10.51
C LEU A 188 -9.48 -6.75 -11.42
N PHE A 189 -10.15 -7.77 -10.86
CA PHE A 189 -10.67 -8.94 -11.55
C PHE A 189 -12.19 -8.99 -11.41
N ASP A 190 -12.88 -9.51 -12.43
CA ASP A 190 -14.32 -9.75 -12.40
C ASP A 190 -14.58 -11.19 -11.95
N ALA A 191 -15.33 -11.39 -10.87
CA ALA A 191 -15.62 -12.72 -10.31
C ALA A 191 -16.49 -13.57 -11.25
N HIS A 192 -17.35 -12.96 -12.05
CA HIS A 192 -18.21 -13.66 -12.99
C HIS A 192 -17.45 -14.07 -14.27
N LYS A 193 -16.48 -13.26 -14.70
CA LYS A 193 -15.68 -13.48 -15.93
C LYS A 193 -14.18 -13.52 -15.62
N LEU A 194 -13.78 -14.36 -14.67
CA LEU A 194 -12.37 -14.50 -14.33
C LEU A 194 -11.60 -15.05 -15.54
N ASP A 195 -10.79 -14.17 -16.11
CA ASP A 195 -9.82 -14.48 -17.14
C ASP A 195 -8.55 -13.68 -16.85
N ILE A 196 -7.39 -14.23 -17.25
CA ILE A 196 -6.10 -13.55 -17.17
C ILE A 196 -5.42 -13.75 -18.51
N SER A 197 -5.64 -12.78 -19.40
CA SER A 197 -5.05 -12.80 -20.74
C SER A 197 -3.52 -12.75 -20.69
N ASP A 198 -2.88 -13.14 -21.79
CA ASP A 198 -1.41 -13.08 -21.91
C ASP A 198 -0.88 -11.65 -21.74
N GLU A 199 -1.61 -10.65 -22.24
CA GLU A 199 -1.27 -9.23 -22.04
C GLU A 199 -1.38 -8.81 -20.58
N PHE A 200 -2.43 -9.25 -19.88
CA PHE A 200 -2.53 -8.93 -18.47
C PHE A 200 -1.43 -9.63 -17.66
N SER A 201 -1.07 -10.87 -18.03
CA SER A 201 0.04 -11.60 -17.44
C SER A 201 1.39 -10.89 -17.67
N GLU A 202 1.63 -10.35 -18.87
CA GLU A 202 2.82 -9.54 -19.17
C GLU A 202 2.88 -8.26 -18.33
N VAL A 203 1.74 -7.57 -18.18
CA VAL A 203 1.63 -6.40 -17.33
C VAL A 203 1.93 -6.75 -15.86
N ILE A 204 1.32 -7.81 -15.32
CA ILE A 204 1.58 -8.24 -13.94
C ILE A 204 3.07 -8.59 -13.75
N LYS A 205 3.70 -9.24 -14.74
CA LYS A 205 5.15 -9.52 -14.72
C LYS A 205 6.00 -8.25 -14.74
N ALA A 206 5.58 -7.20 -15.47
CA ALA A 206 6.26 -5.90 -15.45
C ALA A 206 6.16 -5.22 -14.07
N LEU A 207 5.09 -5.49 -13.32
CA LEU A 207 4.84 -4.94 -11.99
C LEU A 207 5.48 -5.73 -10.84
N LYS A 208 6.11 -6.88 -11.11
CA LYS A 208 6.61 -7.82 -10.08
C LYS A 208 7.56 -7.21 -9.05
N ASN A 209 8.35 -6.20 -9.42
CA ASN A 209 9.29 -5.54 -8.51
C ASN A 209 8.59 -4.56 -7.53
N HIS A 210 7.26 -4.44 -7.64
CA HIS A 210 6.40 -3.57 -6.85
C HIS A 210 5.28 -4.37 -6.17
N GLU A 211 5.47 -5.67 -5.94
CA GLU A 211 4.48 -6.56 -5.33
C GLU A 211 4.03 -6.11 -3.93
N ASP A 212 4.89 -5.42 -3.17
CA ASP A 212 4.56 -4.82 -1.88
C ASP A 212 3.45 -3.75 -1.97
N LYS A 213 3.36 -3.09 -3.13
CA LYS A 213 2.34 -2.08 -3.45
C LYS A 213 1.05 -2.68 -3.98
N MET A 214 1.06 -3.96 -4.38
CA MET A 214 -0.06 -4.60 -5.06
C MET A 214 -1.15 -5.05 -4.09
N ARG A 215 -2.40 -4.79 -4.47
CA ARG A 215 -3.62 -5.30 -3.85
C ARG A 215 -4.50 -5.85 -4.95
N VAL A 216 -5.14 -6.98 -4.70
CA VAL A 216 -6.05 -7.58 -5.68
C VAL A 216 -7.46 -7.34 -5.21
N VAL A 217 -8.35 -6.97 -6.12
CA VAL A 217 -9.78 -6.81 -5.87
C VAL A 217 -10.52 -7.77 -6.78
N LEU A 218 -11.18 -8.76 -6.19
CA LEU A 218 -12.11 -9.66 -6.87
C LEU A 218 -13.50 -9.01 -6.83
N ASN A 219 -13.78 -8.19 -7.84
CA ASN A 219 -14.97 -7.37 -7.96
C ASN A 219 -16.16 -8.18 -8.49
N LYS A 220 -17.38 -7.66 -8.31
CA LYS A 220 -18.64 -8.30 -8.77
C LYS A 220 -18.90 -9.66 -8.12
N ALA A 221 -18.39 -9.88 -6.92
CA ALA A 221 -18.52 -11.15 -6.21
C ALA A 221 -19.97 -11.50 -5.87
N ASP A 222 -20.85 -10.50 -5.79
CA ASP A 222 -22.30 -10.67 -5.57
C ASP A 222 -23.05 -11.28 -6.77
N GLN A 223 -22.41 -11.44 -7.92
CA GLN A 223 -23.03 -12.01 -9.13
C GLN A 223 -22.92 -13.53 -9.21
N ILE A 224 -22.25 -14.17 -8.25
CA ILE A 224 -22.02 -15.61 -8.23
C ILE A 224 -22.31 -16.20 -6.84
N GLU A 225 -22.72 -17.46 -6.81
CA GLU A 225 -22.98 -18.18 -5.55
C GLU A 225 -21.68 -18.45 -4.77
N THR A 226 -21.81 -18.66 -3.45
CA THR A 226 -20.67 -18.87 -2.53
C THR A 226 -19.72 -19.99 -2.98
N GLN A 227 -20.24 -21.12 -3.47
CA GLN A 227 -19.39 -22.21 -3.95
C GLN A 227 -18.59 -21.83 -5.21
N GLN A 228 -19.22 -21.10 -6.13
CA GLN A 228 -18.56 -20.61 -7.34
C GLN A 228 -17.51 -19.56 -6.98
N LEU A 229 -17.80 -18.67 -6.03
CA LEU A 229 -16.88 -17.67 -5.52
C LEU A 229 -15.58 -18.31 -4.98
N MET A 230 -15.69 -19.38 -4.19
CA MET A 230 -14.52 -20.10 -3.67
C MET A 230 -13.67 -20.73 -4.79
N ARG A 231 -14.32 -21.25 -5.85
CA ARG A 231 -13.60 -21.80 -7.02
C ARG A 231 -12.87 -20.72 -7.81
N VAL A 232 -13.53 -19.59 -8.05
CA VAL A 232 -12.96 -18.42 -8.75
C VAL A 232 -11.79 -17.85 -7.95
N TYR A 233 -11.95 -17.67 -6.64
CA TYR A 233 -10.89 -17.24 -5.74
C TYR A 233 -9.67 -18.17 -5.79
N GLY A 234 -9.88 -19.48 -5.69
CA GLY A 234 -8.80 -20.48 -5.80
C GLY A 234 -8.07 -20.42 -7.14
N ALA A 235 -8.81 -20.28 -8.25
CA ALA A 235 -8.25 -20.16 -9.59
C ALA A 235 -7.43 -18.87 -9.80
N LEU A 236 -7.89 -17.75 -9.23
CA LEU A 236 -7.19 -16.48 -9.23
C LEU A 236 -5.86 -16.60 -8.47
N MET A 237 -5.89 -17.12 -7.24
CA MET A 237 -4.68 -17.28 -6.41
C MET A 237 -3.66 -18.20 -7.06
N TRP A 238 -4.11 -19.31 -7.66
CA TRP A 238 -3.25 -20.23 -8.40
C TRP A 238 -2.56 -19.55 -9.59
N SER A 239 -3.31 -18.75 -10.35
CA SER A 239 -2.77 -18.04 -11.52
C SER A 239 -1.80 -16.92 -11.11
N LEU A 240 -2.15 -16.12 -10.10
CA LEU A 240 -1.27 -15.07 -9.57
C LEU A 240 0.03 -15.65 -9.00
N GLY A 241 -0.04 -16.76 -8.26
CA GLY A 241 1.14 -17.43 -7.72
C GLY A 241 2.13 -17.83 -8.81
N LYS A 242 1.65 -18.31 -9.97
CA LYS A 242 2.49 -18.64 -11.13
C LYS A 242 3.09 -17.43 -11.82
N ILE A 243 2.36 -16.32 -11.90
CA ILE A 243 2.76 -15.13 -12.66
C ILE A 243 3.75 -14.28 -11.87
N VAL A 244 3.44 -14.01 -10.59
CA VAL A 244 4.27 -13.16 -9.72
C VAL A 244 5.51 -13.92 -9.25
N ASN A 245 5.35 -15.22 -8.97
CA ASN A 245 6.45 -16.11 -8.57
C ASN A 245 7.23 -15.60 -7.35
N THR A 246 6.49 -15.15 -6.33
CA THR A 246 7.00 -14.74 -5.02
C THR A 246 6.41 -15.65 -3.95
N PRO A 247 7.16 -15.97 -2.86
CA PRO A 247 6.60 -16.72 -1.74
C PRO A 247 5.54 -15.92 -0.96
N GLU A 248 5.49 -14.59 -1.12
CA GLU A 248 4.55 -13.72 -0.42
C GLU A 248 3.17 -13.73 -1.09
N VAL A 249 2.13 -13.97 -0.29
CA VAL A 249 0.76 -14.04 -0.82
C VAL A 249 0.18 -12.62 -0.91
N ILE A 250 -0.23 -12.20 -2.10
CA ILE A 250 -0.87 -10.90 -2.32
C ILE A 250 -2.28 -10.91 -1.69
N ARG A 251 -2.61 -9.90 -0.89
CA ARG A 251 -3.94 -9.71 -0.30
C ARG A 251 -4.99 -9.48 -1.41
N VAL A 252 -6.04 -10.30 -1.39
CA VAL A 252 -7.23 -10.18 -2.26
C VAL A 252 -8.39 -9.65 -1.42
N TYR A 253 -9.08 -8.62 -1.91
CA TYR A 253 -10.33 -8.10 -1.35
C TYR A 253 -11.51 -8.57 -2.20
N ILE A 254 -12.51 -9.17 -1.57
CA ILE A 254 -13.66 -9.78 -2.26
C ILE A 254 -14.89 -8.93 -2.02
N GLY A 255 -15.55 -8.47 -3.09
CA GLY A 255 -16.77 -7.69 -2.94
C GLY A 255 -17.31 -7.14 -4.24
N SER A 256 -18.24 -6.19 -4.12
CA SER A 256 -18.84 -5.48 -5.24
C SER A 256 -18.83 -3.99 -4.95
N PHE A 257 -17.86 -3.31 -5.57
CA PHE A 257 -17.51 -1.94 -5.21
C PHE A 257 -18.30 -0.93 -6.06
N TRP A 258 -19.61 -0.85 -5.78
CA TRP A 258 -20.55 0.08 -6.40
C TRP A 258 -21.71 0.38 -5.45
N SER A 259 -22.53 1.38 -5.80
CA SER A 259 -23.70 1.80 -5.00
C SER A 259 -25.00 1.05 -5.32
N HIS A 260 -24.98 0.04 -6.19
CA HIS A 260 -26.16 -0.78 -6.51
C HIS A 260 -26.41 -1.91 -5.50
N PRO A 261 -27.67 -2.35 -5.31
CA PRO A 261 -27.98 -3.50 -4.46
C PRO A 261 -27.23 -4.78 -4.87
N LEU A 262 -26.88 -5.61 -3.89
CA LEU A 262 -26.30 -6.93 -4.11
C LEU A 262 -27.29 -7.84 -4.85
N LEU A 263 -26.84 -8.54 -5.89
CA LEU A 263 -27.66 -9.53 -6.59
C LEU A 263 -27.85 -10.80 -5.74
N ILE A 264 -26.76 -11.34 -5.17
CA ILE A 264 -26.76 -12.48 -4.25
C ILE A 264 -26.18 -12.02 -2.91
N PRO A 265 -27.01 -11.82 -1.87
CA PRO A 265 -26.60 -11.21 -0.60
C PRO A 265 -25.99 -12.19 0.41
N ASP A 266 -25.89 -13.48 0.08
CA ASP A 266 -25.45 -14.55 1.00
C ASP A 266 -24.12 -14.26 1.71
N ASN A 267 -23.19 -13.59 1.01
CA ASN A 267 -21.87 -13.24 1.53
C ASN A 267 -21.74 -11.75 1.90
N ARG A 268 -22.84 -11.03 2.12
CA ARG A 268 -22.84 -9.59 2.43
C ARG A 268 -21.82 -9.21 3.51
N LYS A 269 -21.83 -9.93 4.64
CA LYS A 269 -20.91 -9.66 5.76
C LYS A 269 -19.44 -9.73 5.34
N LEU A 270 -19.09 -10.72 4.51
CA LEU A 270 -17.75 -10.86 3.96
C LEU A 270 -17.41 -9.67 3.06
N PHE A 271 -18.32 -9.28 2.15
CA PHE A 271 -18.08 -8.18 1.23
C PHE A 271 -17.86 -6.85 1.96
N GLU A 272 -18.68 -6.56 2.97
CA GLU A 272 -18.56 -5.35 3.79
C GLU A 272 -17.26 -5.34 4.61
N ALA A 273 -16.87 -6.48 5.21
CA ALA A 273 -15.60 -6.60 5.93
C ALA A 273 -14.38 -6.37 5.02
N GLU A 274 -14.37 -6.98 3.83
CA GLU A 274 -13.30 -6.86 2.85
C GLU A 274 -13.21 -5.45 2.25
N GLU A 275 -14.35 -4.80 2.03
CA GLU A 275 -14.43 -3.41 1.61
C GLU A 275 -13.81 -2.47 2.64
N GLN A 276 -14.17 -2.63 3.91
CA GLN A 276 -13.58 -1.85 4.99
C GLN A 276 -12.08 -2.06 5.13
N ASP A 277 -11.59 -3.30 5.01
CA ASP A 277 -10.16 -3.57 5.00
C ASP A 277 -9.44 -2.83 3.87
N LEU A 278 -10.01 -2.85 2.65
CA LEU A 278 -9.45 -2.12 1.52
C LEU A 278 -9.47 -0.61 1.77
N PHE A 279 -10.56 -0.09 2.31
CA PHE A 279 -10.71 1.35 2.57
C PHE A 279 -9.75 1.82 3.65
N ARG A 280 -9.53 1.03 4.71
CA ARG A 280 -8.49 1.30 5.72
C ARG A 280 -7.09 1.30 5.10
N ASP A 281 -6.80 0.38 4.18
CA ASP A 281 -5.52 0.32 3.48
C ASP A 281 -5.28 1.57 2.61
N ILE A 282 -6.33 2.08 1.93
CA ILE A 282 -6.27 3.32 1.12
C ILE A 282 -6.24 4.57 2.02
N GLN A 283 -7.04 4.64 3.08
CA GLN A 283 -7.07 5.77 4.03
C GLN A 283 -5.71 5.97 4.72
N SER A 284 -4.95 4.90 4.93
CA SER A 284 -3.61 4.96 5.54
C SER A 284 -2.52 5.50 4.62
N LEU A 285 -2.81 5.71 3.32
CA LEU A 285 -1.80 6.11 2.34
C LEU A 285 -1.10 7.43 2.69
N PRO A 286 -1.79 8.54 2.99
CA PRO A 286 -1.15 9.82 3.29
C PRO A 286 -0.26 9.76 4.52
N ARG A 287 -0.71 9.08 5.58
CA ARG A 287 0.08 8.85 6.79
C ARG A 287 1.42 8.18 6.50
N ASN A 288 1.41 7.15 5.67
CA ASN A 288 2.60 6.32 5.39
C ASN A 288 3.41 6.80 4.17
N ALA A 289 3.03 7.92 3.55
CA ALA A 289 3.61 8.39 2.29
C ALA A 289 5.11 8.67 2.40
N ALA A 290 5.52 9.36 3.48
CA ALA A 290 6.92 9.69 3.72
C ALA A 290 7.81 8.43 3.84
N LEU A 291 7.33 7.42 4.58
CA LEU A 291 8.02 6.14 4.72
C LEU A 291 8.12 5.39 3.39
N ARG A 292 7.07 5.41 2.55
CA ARG A 292 7.11 4.78 1.22
C ARG A 292 8.11 5.48 0.30
N LYS A 293 8.11 6.81 0.23
CA LYS A 293 9.08 7.57 -0.57
C LYS A 293 10.52 7.31 -0.13
N LEU A 294 10.74 7.18 1.18
CA LEU A 294 12.04 6.78 1.73
C LEU A 294 12.44 5.38 1.26
N ASN A 295 11.53 4.39 1.35
CA ASN A 295 11.78 3.03 0.89
C ASN A 295 12.07 2.98 -0.62
N ASP A 296 11.33 3.74 -1.44
CA ASP A 296 11.55 3.82 -2.88
C ASP A 296 12.92 4.46 -3.21
N LEU A 297 13.33 5.49 -2.47
CA LEU A 297 14.67 6.09 -2.60
C LEU A 297 15.78 5.09 -2.23
N ILE A 298 15.58 4.27 -1.19
CA ILE A 298 16.52 3.22 -0.80
C ILE A 298 16.65 2.15 -1.89
N LYS A 299 15.51 1.65 -2.41
CA LYS A 299 15.48 0.68 -3.52
C LYS A 299 16.22 1.25 -4.74
N ARG A 300 15.94 2.49 -5.11
CA ARG A 300 16.60 3.20 -6.22
C ARG A 300 18.11 3.35 -6.00
N ALA A 301 18.53 3.72 -4.79
CA ALA A 301 19.95 3.89 -4.46
C ALA A 301 20.74 2.58 -4.56
N ARG A 302 20.15 1.46 -4.11
CA ARG A 302 20.76 0.12 -4.28
C ARG A 302 20.91 -0.23 -5.75
N LEU A 303 19.85 -0.07 -6.54
CA LEU A 303 19.89 -0.34 -7.98
C LEU A 303 20.93 0.54 -8.70
N ALA A 304 21.02 1.83 -8.36
CA ALA A 304 22.02 2.74 -8.93
C ALA A 304 23.46 2.31 -8.57
N LYS A 305 23.67 1.82 -7.35
CA LYS A 305 24.95 1.27 -6.91
C LYS A 305 25.35 0.04 -7.72
N VAL A 306 24.43 -0.92 -7.86
CA VAL A 306 24.66 -2.13 -8.67
C VAL A 306 24.93 -1.78 -10.14
N HIS A 307 24.15 -0.87 -10.70
CA HIS A 307 24.34 -0.35 -12.06
C HIS A 307 25.73 0.27 -12.25
N ALA A 308 26.20 1.08 -11.30
CA ALA A 308 27.54 1.66 -11.33
C ALA A 308 28.64 0.58 -11.37
N TYR A 309 28.52 -0.50 -10.59
CA TYR A 309 29.45 -1.63 -10.65
C TYR A 309 29.40 -2.34 -12.01
N ILE A 310 28.20 -2.60 -12.55
CA ILE A 310 28.04 -3.24 -13.86
C ILE A 310 28.72 -2.43 -14.95
N ILE A 311 28.39 -1.13 -15.08
CA ILE A 311 28.95 -0.25 -16.11
C ILE A 311 30.48 -0.13 -15.96
N SER A 312 30.97 0.00 -14.73
CA SER A 312 32.41 0.08 -14.47
C SER A 312 33.15 -1.22 -14.80
N SER A 313 32.54 -2.37 -14.51
CA SER A 313 33.10 -3.70 -14.83
C SER A 313 33.19 -3.89 -16.33
N LEU A 314 32.13 -3.55 -17.07
CA LEU A 314 32.12 -3.56 -18.53
C LEU A 314 33.20 -2.62 -19.10
N LYS A 315 33.34 -1.41 -18.55
CA LYS A 315 34.39 -0.46 -18.97
C LYS A 315 35.80 -1.02 -18.74
N LYS A 316 36.03 -1.67 -17.61
CA LYS A 316 37.33 -2.25 -17.23
C LYS A 316 37.78 -3.36 -18.19
N GLU A 317 36.84 -4.13 -18.74
CA GLU A 317 37.14 -5.24 -19.67
C GLU A 317 37.22 -4.81 -21.15
N MET A 318 36.88 -3.57 -21.48
CA MET A 318 36.92 -3.09 -22.85
C MET A 318 38.35 -2.77 -23.33
N PRO A 319 38.74 -3.21 -24.53
CA PRO A 319 40.06 -2.90 -25.08
C PRO A 319 40.15 -1.45 -25.53
N SER A 320 41.33 -0.84 -25.38
CA SER A 320 41.55 0.58 -25.70
C SER A 320 41.55 0.87 -27.21
N MET A 321 42.04 -0.05 -28.05
CA MET A 321 42.31 0.21 -29.48
C MET A 321 41.50 -0.65 -30.46
N PHE A 322 41.66 -1.98 -30.45
CA PHE A 322 41.05 -2.88 -31.45
C PHE A 322 40.13 -3.93 -30.81
N GLY A 323 39.20 -4.49 -31.60
CA GLY A 323 38.33 -5.60 -31.18
C GLY A 323 37.14 -5.22 -30.28
N LYS A 324 36.81 -3.93 -30.19
CA LYS A 324 35.75 -3.40 -29.29
C LYS A 324 34.38 -4.04 -29.53
N ASP A 325 33.97 -4.22 -30.79
CA ASP A 325 32.64 -4.75 -31.10
C ASP A 325 32.50 -6.23 -30.74
N ASN A 326 33.53 -7.03 -31.00
CA ASN A 326 33.56 -8.44 -30.62
C ASN A 326 33.58 -8.59 -29.09
N LYS A 327 34.41 -7.80 -28.39
CA LYS A 327 34.46 -7.83 -26.93
C LYS A 327 33.14 -7.36 -26.31
N LYS A 328 32.49 -6.34 -26.87
CA LYS A 328 31.14 -5.92 -26.43
C LYS A 328 30.14 -7.06 -26.54
N LYS A 329 30.07 -7.76 -27.68
CA LYS A 329 29.16 -8.92 -27.85
C LYS A 329 29.45 -10.02 -26.83
N GLU A 330 30.72 -10.34 -26.61
CA GLU A 330 31.16 -11.31 -25.59
C GLU A 330 30.70 -10.90 -24.19
N LEU A 331 30.94 -9.65 -23.79
CA LEU A 331 30.55 -9.11 -22.48
C LEU A 331 29.03 -9.12 -22.26
N VAL A 332 28.25 -8.76 -23.29
CA VAL A 332 26.78 -8.79 -23.22
C VAL A 332 26.29 -10.24 -23.05
N ASN A 333 26.83 -11.19 -23.83
CA ASN A 333 26.43 -12.60 -23.73
C ASN A 333 26.80 -13.20 -22.36
N ASN A 334 27.94 -12.82 -21.79
CA ASN A 334 28.44 -13.32 -20.51
C ASN A 334 28.05 -12.44 -19.31
N LEU A 335 27.04 -11.57 -19.46
CA LEU A 335 26.65 -10.62 -18.41
C LEU A 335 26.24 -11.32 -17.09
N GLY A 336 25.70 -12.53 -17.17
CA GLY A 336 25.35 -13.33 -15.98
C GLY A 336 26.56 -13.70 -15.12
N GLU A 337 27.71 -14.00 -15.74
CA GLU A 337 28.95 -14.26 -15.01
C GLU A 337 29.52 -12.99 -14.38
N ILE A 338 29.38 -11.86 -15.07
CA ILE A 338 29.74 -10.55 -14.55
C ILE A 338 28.89 -10.22 -13.31
N TYR A 339 27.59 -10.50 -13.33
CA TYR A 339 26.72 -10.33 -12.17
C TYR A 339 27.17 -11.19 -10.99
N ALA A 340 27.39 -12.49 -11.21
CA ALA A 340 27.84 -13.42 -10.16
C ALA A 340 29.23 -13.07 -9.59
N ARG A 341 30.08 -12.41 -10.38
CA ARG A 341 31.36 -11.86 -9.88
C ARG A 341 31.13 -10.63 -9.02
N ILE A 342 30.34 -9.65 -9.48
CA ILE A 342 30.01 -8.43 -8.73
C ILE A 342 29.31 -8.77 -7.41
N GLU A 343 28.39 -9.74 -7.44
CA GLU A 343 27.66 -10.26 -6.28
C GLU A 343 28.64 -10.72 -5.17
N ARG A 344 29.62 -11.55 -5.53
CA ARG A 344 30.62 -12.07 -4.59
C ARG A 344 31.63 -11.03 -4.13
N GLU A 345 32.13 -10.19 -5.05
CA GLU A 345 33.15 -9.18 -4.74
C GLU A 345 32.62 -8.07 -3.83
N HIS A 346 31.35 -7.69 -4.00
CA HIS A 346 30.73 -6.57 -3.28
C HIS A 346 29.65 -6.98 -2.27
N GLN A 347 29.40 -8.29 -2.09
CA GLN A 347 28.40 -8.83 -1.15
C GLN A 347 27.00 -8.24 -1.38
N ILE A 348 26.56 -8.22 -2.63
CA ILE A 348 25.27 -7.65 -3.05
C ILE A 348 24.24 -8.76 -3.13
N SER A 349 22.99 -8.48 -2.73
CA SER A 349 21.90 -9.44 -2.88
C SER A 349 21.57 -9.67 -4.36
N PRO A 350 21.31 -10.91 -4.82
CA PRO A 350 20.83 -11.18 -6.18
C PRO A 350 19.58 -10.36 -6.57
N GLY A 351 18.73 -10.03 -5.60
CA GLY A 351 17.51 -9.25 -5.81
C GLY A 351 17.75 -7.77 -6.13
N ASP A 352 18.94 -7.23 -5.84
CA ASP A 352 19.27 -5.84 -6.18
C ASP A 352 19.75 -5.69 -7.64
N PHE A 353 20.00 -6.80 -8.35
CA PHE A 353 20.42 -6.78 -9.74
C PHE A 353 19.24 -6.54 -10.69
N PRO A 354 19.43 -5.73 -11.75
CA PRO A 354 18.41 -5.57 -12.77
C PRO A 354 18.17 -6.88 -13.53
N ASN A 355 17.04 -6.97 -14.23
CA ASN A 355 16.75 -8.14 -15.03
C ASN A 355 17.82 -8.36 -16.10
N LEU A 356 18.44 -9.54 -16.08
CA LEU A 356 19.57 -9.89 -16.94
C LEU A 356 19.25 -9.68 -18.43
N ARG A 357 18.12 -10.20 -18.92
CA ARG A 357 17.74 -10.10 -20.34
C ARG A 357 17.47 -8.65 -20.75
N LYS A 358 16.68 -7.92 -19.95
CA LYS A 358 16.41 -6.48 -20.19
C LYS A 358 17.71 -5.69 -20.26
N MET A 359 18.66 -5.95 -19.36
CA MET A 359 19.97 -5.28 -19.37
C MET A 359 20.81 -5.67 -20.59
N GLN A 360 20.81 -6.95 -20.99
CA GLN A 360 21.51 -7.40 -22.21
C GLN A 360 20.99 -6.67 -23.44
N ASP A 361 19.67 -6.59 -23.61
CA ASP A 361 19.02 -5.91 -24.74
C ASP A 361 19.36 -4.41 -24.76
N GLN A 362 19.28 -3.74 -23.61
CA GLN A 362 19.63 -2.32 -23.50
C GLN A 362 21.11 -2.05 -23.80
N LEU A 363 22.02 -2.93 -23.34
CA LEU A 363 23.46 -2.79 -23.59
C LEU A 363 23.82 -2.95 -25.07
N GLN A 364 23.01 -3.64 -25.88
CA GLN A 364 23.27 -3.76 -27.32
C GLN A 364 23.27 -2.39 -28.02
N ALA A 365 22.42 -1.46 -27.61
CA ALA A 365 22.32 -0.12 -28.19
C ALA A 365 23.42 0.85 -27.69
N GLN A 366 24.24 0.44 -26.72
CA GLN A 366 25.11 1.35 -25.98
C GLN A 366 26.57 1.31 -26.45
N ASP A 367 27.25 2.45 -26.41
CA ASP A 367 28.67 2.54 -26.74
C ASP A 367 29.52 2.40 -25.47
N PHE A 368 30.11 1.22 -25.28
CA PHE A 368 30.89 0.89 -24.09
C PHE A 368 32.18 1.72 -23.98
N SER A 369 32.64 2.34 -25.06
CA SER A 369 33.81 3.23 -25.00
C SER A 369 33.53 4.49 -24.17
N LYS A 370 32.26 4.93 -24.13
CA LYS A 370 31.77 6.09 -23.37
C LYS A 370 31.48 5.78 -21.90
N PHE A 371 31.54 4.52 -21.50
CA PHE A 371 31.37 4.15 -20.09
C PHE A 371 32.52 4.68 -19.24
N GLN A 372 32.18 4.98 -17.99
CA GLN A 372 33.08 5.60 -17.03
C GLN A 372 33.73 4.53 -16.15
N PRO A 373 35.01 4.70 -15.75
CA PRO A 373 35.63 3.85 -14.76
C PRO A 373 35.00 4.06 -13.37
N LEU A 374 35.24 3.12 -12.47
CA LEU A 374 34.71 3.17 -11.10
C LEU A 374 35.26 4.40 -10.35
N LYS A 375 34.37 5.27 -9.88
CA LYS A 375 34.64 6.37 -8.95
C LYS A 375 34.19 6.02 -7.54
N SER A 376 35.12 5.54 -6.70
CA SER A 376 34.86 5.11 -5.32
C SER A 376 34.18 6.19 -4.48
N LYS A 377 34.59 7.46 -4.62
CA LYS A 377 34.02 8.58 -3.86
C LYS A 377 32.50 8.74 -4.04
N LEU A 378 31.97 8.50 -5.24
CA LEU A 378 30.52 8.59 -5.48
C LEU A 378 29.78 7.42 -4.83
N LEU A 379 30.37 6.22 -4.86
CA LEU A 379 29.82 5.04 -4.19
C LEU A 379 29.83 5.20 -2.68
N GLU A 380 30.96 5.62 -2.10
CA GLU A 380 31.11 5.91 -0.67
C GLU A 380 30.08 6.94 -0.20
N THR A 381 29.76 7.93 -1.04
CA THR A 381 28.73 8.94 -0.73
C THR A 381 27.33 8.33 -0.65
N VAL A 382 26.98 7.41 -1.56
CA VAL A 382 25.69 6.70 -1.53
C VAL A 382 25.64 5.65 -0.41
N GLU A 383 26.75 5.01 -0.10
CA GLU A 383 26.85 4.07 1.02
C GLU A 383 26.71 4.76 2.37
N ASP A 384 27.36 5.92 2.55
CA ASP A 384 27.16 6.79 3.71
C ASP A 384 25.71 7.26 3.82
N MET A 385 25.08 7.60 2.70
CA MET A 385 23.64 7.94 2.67
C MET A 385 22.80 6.80 3.23
N LEU A 386 22.98 5.59 2.69
CA LEU A 386 22.22 4.41 3.08
C LEU A 386 22.47 3.98 4.54
N ALA A 387 23.71 4.11 5.02
CA ALA A 387 24.10 3.68 6.36
C ALA A 387 23.72 4.70 7.45
N ASN A 388 23.89 6.00 7.18
CA ASN A 388 23.85 7.04 8.22
C ASN A 388 22.68 8.01 8.04
N ASP A 389 22.50 8.60 6.84
CA ASP A 389 21.47 9.64 6.66
C ASP A 389 20.05 9.07 6.72
N ILE A 390 19.84 7.90 6.12
CA ILE A 390 18.54 7.21 6.12
C ILE A 390 18.09 6.93 7.56
N ALA A 391 19.01 6.55 8.44
CA ALA A 391 18.69 6.32 9.86
C ALA A 391 18.20 7.59 10.55
N GLN A 392 18.76 8.76 10.23
CA GLN A 392 18.31 10.05 10.76
C GLN A 392 16.93 10.43 10.21
N LEU A 393 16.68 10.22 8.91
CA LEU A 393 15.36 10.45 8.31
C LEU A 393 14.30 9.53 8.91
N MET A 394 14.62 8.28 9.23
CA MET A 394 13.68 7.37 9.91
C MET A 394 13.22 7.89 11.27
N VAL A 395 14.09 8.57 12.02
CA VAL A 395 13.71 9.22 13.29
C VAL A 395 12.74 10.37 13.02
N LEU A 396 13.02 11.20 12.00
CA LEU A 396 12.14 12.30 11.61
C LEU A 396 10.77 11.82 11.11
N VAL A 397 10.71 10.73 10.33
CA VAL A 397 9.44 10.10 9.90
C VAL A 397 8.58 9.75 11.11
N ARG A 398 9.16 9.09 12.12
CA ARG A 398 8.43 8.70 13.34
C ARG A 398 7.95 9.93 14.13
N GLN A 399 8.74 11.01 14.16
CA GLN A 399 8.37 12.25 14.81
C GLN A 399 7.24 12.97 14.07
N GLU A 400 7.31 13.08 12.74
CA GLU A 400 6.22 13.65 11.92
C GLU A 400 4.92 12.85 12.06
N GLU A 401 4.99 11.52 12.06
CA GLU A 401 3.84 10.63 12.25
C GLU A 401 3.20 10.77 13.64
N SER A 402 3.97 11.14 14.66
CA SER A 402 3.49 11.30 16.04
C SER A 402 2.92 12.70 16.31
N GLN A 403 3.43 13.73 15.63
CA GLN A 403 3.09 15.13 15.89
C GLN A 403 1.96 15.68 15.02
N ARG A 404 1.75 15.14 13.82
CA ARG A 404 0.67 15.58 12.93
C ARG A 404 -0.64 14.85 13.26
N PRO A 405 -1.81 15.54 13.25
CA PRO A 405 -3.09 14.85 13.30
C PRO A 405 -3.14 13.82 12.16
N THR A 406 -3.71 12.64 12.42
CA THR A 406 -3.69 11.50 11.50
C THR A 406 -4.23 11.94 10.14
N GLN A 407 -3.33 12.15 9.17
CA GLN A 407 -3.73 12.45 7.79
C GLN A 407 -4.28 11.18 7.18
N MET A 408 -5.60 11.07 7.21
CA MET A 408 -6.36 10.01 6.57
C MET A 408 -7.15 10.60 5.41
N VAL A 409 -7.46 9.77 4.43
CA VAL A 409 -8.43 10.11 3.39
C VAL A 409 -9.79 10.38 4.04
N LYS A 410 -10.43 11.49 3.66
CA LYS A 410 -11.73 11.95 4.16
C LYS A 410 -12.74 12.07 3.02
N GLY A 411 -14.04 12.05 3.34
CA GLY A 411 -15.13 12.16 2.38
C GLY A 411 -15.31 10.93 1.48
N GLY A 412 -16.36 10.95 0.66
CA GLY A 412 -16.74 9.83 -0.20
C GLY A 412 -17.04 8.56 0.61
N ALA A 413 -16.79 7.40 -0.01
CA ALA A 413 -17.13 6.09 0.58
C ALA A 413 -16.37 5.78 1.90
N PHE A 414 -15.41 6.62 2.26
CA PHE A 414 -14.58 6.50 3.46
C PHE A 414 -15.28 6.98 4.75
N GLU A 415 -16.36 7.78 4.65
CA GLU A 415 -17.05 8.31 5.85
C GLU A 415 -17.99 7.28 6.51
N GLY A 416 -18.69 6.46 5.70
CA GLY A 416 -19.66 5.49 6.21
C GLY A 416 -19.08 4.23 6.87
N THR A 417 -17.76 4.03 6.79
CA THR A 417 -17.13 2.74 7.16
C THR A 417 -16.64 2.65 8.60
N LEU A 418 -16.57 3.75 9.35
CA LEU A 418 -15.94 3.76 10.67
C LEU A 418 -16.91 4.01 11.83
N HIS A 419 -17.94 4.85 11.67
CA HIS A 419 -18.86 5.19 12.76
C HIS A 419 -20.26 5.56 12.24
N GLY A 420 -21.27 4.77 12.61
CA GLY A 420 -22.68 5.03 12.31
C GLY A 420 -23.54 3.77 12.46
N PRO A 421 -24.88 3.91 12.40
CA PRO A 421 -25.83 2.80 12.55
C PRO A 421 -25.78 1.74 11.44
N PHE A 422 -24.90 1.92 10.46
CA PHE A 422 -24.66 1.02 9.33
C PHE A 422 -23.21 0.54 9.26
N GLY A 423 -22.38 0.84 10.27
CA GLY A 423 -21.01 0.36 10.34
C GLY A 423 -20.95 -1.13 10.68
N HIS A 424 -19.97 -1.85 10.13
CA HIS A 424 -19.76 -3.27 10.45
C HIS A 424 -19.58 -3.49 11.96
N GLY A 425 -20.34 -4.44 12.52
CA GLY A 425 -20.39 -4.71 13.96
C GLY A 425 -21.36 -3.83 14.75
N TYR A 426 -22.08 -2.90 14.10
CA TYR A 426 -23.18 -2.18 14.73
C TYR A 426 -24.32 -3.17 15.06
N GLY A 427 -24.74 -3.22 16.33
CA GLY A 427 -25.74 -4.18 16.79
C GLY A 427 -25.21 -5.62 17.01
N GLU A 428 -23.91 -5.88 16.80
CA GLU A 428 -23.31 -7.22 16.97
C GLU A 428 -22.19 -7.23 18.01
N GLY A 429 -21.96 -8.38 18.65
CA GLY A 429 -20.93 -8.55 19.67
C GLY A 429 -21.10 -7.56 20.83
N ALA A 430 -20.07 -6.74 21.10
CA ALA A 430 -20.13 -5.71 22.14
C ALA A 430 -20.99 -4.48 21.78
N GLY A 431 -21.56 -4.44 20.57
CA GLY A 431 -22.59 -3.49 20.15
C GLY A 431 -24.01 -4.07 20.20
N GLU A 432 -24.20 -5.31 20.69
CA GLU A 432 -25.52 -5.91 20.83
C GLU A 432 -26.40 -5.05 21.75
N GLY A 433 -27.61 -4.73 21.31
CA GLY A 433 -28.55 -3.89 22.05
C GLY A 433 -28.13 -2.41 22.17
N ILE A 434 -27.28 -1.91 21.28
CA ILE A 434 -26.91 -0.48 21.22
C ILE A 434 -28.11 0.46 21.01
N ASP A 435 -29.16 -0.02 20.34
CA ASP A 435 -30.43 0.67 20.11
C ASP A 435 -31.55 0.23 21.07
N ASP A 436 -31.27 -0.74 21.95
CA ASP A 436 -32.26 -1.23 22.89
C ASP A 436 -32.46 -0.21 24.03
N ALA A 437 -33.71 0.05 24.38
CA ALA A 437 -34.04 0.89 25.54
C ALA A 437 -33.67 0.21 26.87
N GLU A 438 -33.64 -1.12 26.88
CA GLU A 438 -33.30 -1.94 28.04
C GLU A 438 -31.86 -2.45 27.95
N TRP A 439 -31.26 -2.77 29.11
CA TRP A 439 -29.91 -3.32 29.15
C TRP A 439 -29.88 -4.70 28.50
N VAL A 440 -29.12 -4.87 27.42
CA VAL A 440 -29.10 -6.11 26.60
C VAL A 440 -28.83 -7.37 27.42
N VAL A 441 -27.98 -7.27 28.45
CA VAL A 441 -27.59 -8.37 29.34
C VAL A 441 -28.77 -8.83 30.20
N ALA A 442 -29.80 -8.00 30.41
CA ALA A 442 -30.99 -8.35 31.18
C ALA A 442 -31.73 -9.57 30.60
N ARG A 443 -31.59 -9.83 29.30
CA ARG A 443 -32.18 -11.01 28.62
C ARG A 443 -31.62 -12.33 29.19
N ASP A 444 -30.30 -12.38 29.41
CA ASP A 444 -29.58 -13.57 29.87
C ASP A 444 -29.28 -13.52 31.39
N LYS A 445 -29.55 -12.39 32.06
CA LYS A 445 -29.27 -12.17 33.49
C LYS A 445 -29.83 -13.27 34.41
N PRO A 446 -31.07 -13.78 34.24
CA PRO A 446 -31.58 -14.85 35.12
C PRO A 446 -30.69 -16.11 35.14
N MET A 447 -30.14 -16.48 33.98
CA MET A 447 -29.21 -17.61 33.87
C MET A 447 -27.87 -17.30 34.56
N TYR A 448 -27.38 -16.07 34.45
CA TYR A 448 -26.14 -15.66 35.12
C TYR A 448 -26.31 -15.55 36.64
N ASP A 449 -27.47 -15.12 37.12
CA ASP A 449 -27.81 -15.03 38.53
C ASP A 449 -27.82 -16.43 39.18
N GLU A 450 -28.35 -17.45 38.49
CA GLU A 450 -28.27 -18.84 38.98
C GLU A 450 -26.81 -19.27 39.24
N ILE A 451 -25.91 -18.97 38.31
CA ILE A 451 -24.48 -19.27 38.47
C ILE A 451 -23.91 -18.42 39.62
N PHE A 452 -24.20 -17.13 39.65
CA PHE A 452 -23.71 -16.20 40.67
C PHE A 452 -24.00 -16.69 42.09
N TYR A 453 -25.25 -17.10 42.36
CA TYR A 453 -25.64 -17.56 43.69
C TYR A 453 -25.00 -18.91 44.07
N THR A 454 -24.67 -19.78 43.11
CA THR A 454 -23.91 -21.02 43.42
C THR A 454 -22.48 -20.72 43.91
N LEU A 455 -21.93 -19.55 43.58
CA LEU A 455 -20.61 -19.11 44.03
C LEU A 455 -20.61 -18.56 45.46
N SER A 456 -21.76 -18.57 46.14
CA SER A 456 -21.94 -18.16 47.54
C SER A 456 -21.47 -16.71 47.78
N PRO A 457 -22.16 -15.70 47.18
CA PRO A 457 -21.83 -14.30 47.40
C PRO A 457 -22.00 -13.90 48.88
N VAL A 458 -21.15 -12.99 49.35
CA VAL A 458 -21.23 -12.38 50.68
C VAL A 458 -21.61 -10.91 50.47
N ASP A 459 -22.65 -10.45 51.17
CA ASP A 459 -23.20 -9.09 51.02
C ASP A 459 -23.52 -8.71 49.55
N GLY A 460 -23.99 -9.70 48.78
CA GLY A 460 -24.35 -9.50 47.38
C GLY A 460 -23.17 -9.41 46.41
N LYS A 461 -21.94 -9.72 46.85
CA LYS A 461 -20.74 -9.71 45.99
C LYS A 461 -19.95 -11.03 46.06
N ILE A 462 -19.31 -11.40 44.95
CA ILE A 462 -18.33 -12.49 44.91
C ILE A 462 -16.91 -11.94 44.86
N THR A 463 -15.97 -12.63 45.53
CA THR A 463 -14.56 -12.25 45.49
C THR A 463 -13.96 -12.49 44.11
N GLY A 464 -12.95 -11.71 43.72
CA GLY A 464 -12.21 -11.94 42.47
C GLY A 464 -11.60 -13.34 42.35
N ALA A 465 -11.28 -14.00 43.47
CA ALA A 465 -10.83 -15.39 43.46
C ALA A 465 -11.92 -16.38 43.02
N ASN A 466 -13.17 -16.17 43.47
CA ASN A 466 -14.31 -17.02 43.07
C ASN A 466 -14.74 -16.73 41.64
N ALA A 467 -14.84 -15.45 41.26
CA ALA A 467 -15.13 -15.04 39.90
C ALA A 467 -14.10 -15.60 38.90
N LYS A 468 -12.80 -15.48 39.21
CA LYS A 468 -11.73 -16.03 38.37
C LYS A 468 -11.85 -17.54 38.17
N LYS A 469 -12.19 -18.30 39.22
CA LYS A 469 -12.39 -19.76 39.11
C LYS A 469 -13.51 -20.09 38.14
N GLU A 470 -14.59 -19.32 38.13
CA GLU A 470 -15.69 -19.52 37.19
C GLU A 470 -15.31 -19.09 35.78
N MET A 471 -14.77 -17.88 35.61
CA MET A 471 -14.38 -17.32 34.31
C MET A 471 -13.39 -18.22 33.55
N VAL A 472 -12.45 -18.87 34.24
CA VAL A 472 -11.47 -19.79 33.62
C VAL A 472 -12.13 -21.02 32.98
N ARG A 473 -13.35 -21.40 33.40
CA ARG A 473 -14.09 -22.53 32.79
C ARG A 473 -14.49 -22.28 31.34
N SER A 474 -14.57 -21.01 30.92
CA SER A 474 -14.79 -20.61 29.51
C SER A 474 -13.65 -21.04 28.58
N LYS A 475 -12.49 -21.44 29.13
CA LYS A 475 -11.26 -21.78 28.39
C LYS A 475 -10.67 -20.64 27.57
N LEU A 476 -11.09 -19.40 27.82
CA LEU A 476 -10.45 -18.22 27.23
C LEU A 476 -9.04 -17.99 27.82
N PRO A 477 -8.09 -17.41 27.05
CA PRO A 477 -6.78 -17.06 27.56
C PRO A 477 -6.86 -16.10 28.76
N ASN A 478 -5.95 -16.24 29.74
CA ASN A 478 -5.91 -15.38 30.92
C ASN A 478 -5.79 -13.88 30.58
N THR A 479 -5.13 -13.53 29.47
CA THR A 479 -5.03 -12.15 28.98
C THR A 479 -6.39 -11.57 28.60
N VAL A 480 -7.24 -12.39 27.98
CA VAL A 480 -8.62 -12.04 27.59
C VAL A 480 -9.50 -11.94 28.83
N LEU A 481 -9.45 -12.92 29.72
CA LEU A 481 -10.21 -12.90 30.98
C LEU A 481 -9.84 -11.70 31.86
N GLY A 482 -8.56 -11.31 31.89
CA GLY A 482 -8.12 -10.09 32.56
C GLY A 482 -8.70 -8.81 31.94
N LYS A 483 -8.85 -8.75 30.61
CA LYS A 483 -9.53 -7.64 29.93
C LYS A 483 -11.02 -7.60 30.29
N ILE A 484 -11.70 -8.75 30.29
CA ILE A 484 -13.11 -8.87 30.68
C ILE A 484 -13.32 -8.42 32.13
N TRP A 485 -12.47 -8.90 33.06
CA TRP A 485 -12.50 -8.47 34.46
C TRP A 485 -12.43 -6.95 34.57
N LYS A 486 -11.46 -6.32 33.90
CA LYS A 486 -11.27 -4.86 33.94
C LYS A 486 -12.48 -4.09 33.38
N LEU A 487 -13.21 -4.67 32.43
CA LEU A 487 -14.42 -4.06 31.87
C LEU A 487 -15.65 -4.27 32.76
N ALA A 488 -15.72 -5.39 33.48
CA ALA A 488 -16.86 -5.76 34.32
C ALA A 488 -16.81 -5.20 35.73
N ASP A 489 -15.62 -5.07 36.33
CA ASP A 489 -15.38 -4.47 37.66
C ASP A 489 -15.45 -2.93 37.56
N ILE A 490 -16.68 -2.40 37.50
CA ILE A 490 -16.96 -1.00 37.17
C ILE A 490 -16.60 -0.08 38.34
N ASP A 491 -16.96 -0.48 39.56
CA ASP A 491 -16.64 0.27 40.77
C ASP A 491 -15.21 0.04 41.28
N LYS A 492 -14.47 -0.90 40.66
CA LYS A 492 -13.05 -1.19 40.90
C LYS A 492 -12.75 -1.62 42.33
N ASP A 493 -13.71 -2.27 42.98
CA ASP A 493 -13.56 -2.74 44.36
C ASP A 493 -12.90 -4.12 44.46
N GLY A 494 -12.61 -4.76 43.31
CA GLY A 494 -11.97 -6.07 43.24
C GLY A 494 -12.91 -7.25 43.51
N MET A 495 -14.21 -6.99 43.58
CA MET A 495 -15.29 -7.95 43.70
C MET A 495 -16.26 -7.75 42.53
N LEU A 496 -17.22 -8.66 42.34
CA LEU A 496 -18.30 -8.46 41.37
C LEU A 496 -19.64 -8.64 42.08
N ASP A 497 -20.53 -7.66 41.93
CA ASP A 497 -21.95 -7.87 42.21
C ASP A 497 -22.65 -8.69 41.10
N ASP A 498 -23.95 -8.90 41.24
CA ASP A 498 -24.73 -9.73 40.31
C ASP A 498 -24.81 -9.12 38.91
N GLU A 499 -24.87 -7.80 38.78
CA GLU A 499 -24.88 -7.13 37.48
C GLU A 499 -23.49 -7.13 36.82
N GLU A 500 -22.43 -6.89 37.59
CA GLU A 500 -21.05 -6.95 37.11
C GLU A 500 -20.67 -8.38 36.68
N PHE A 501 -21.13 -9.39 37.42
CA PHE A 501 -20.95 -10.78 37.04
C PHE A 501 -21.74 -11.15 35.77
N ALA A 502 -22.98 -10.68 35.63
CA ALA A 502 -23.77 -10.86 34.41
C ALA A 502 -23.09 -10.21 33.19
N LEU A 503 -22.56 -8.99 33.36
CA LEU A 503 -21.77 -8.32 32.33
C LEU A 503 -20.52 -9.11 31.95
N ALA A 504 -19.78 -9.63 32.93
CA ALA A 504 -18.60 -10.45 32.68
C ALA A 504 -18.93 -11.70 31.84
N ASN A 505 -20.04 -12.38 32.15
CA ASN A 505 -20.48 -13.55 31.39
C ASN A 505 -20.98 -13.22 29.99
N HIS A 506 -21.67 -12.09 29.82
CA HIS A 506 -22.05 -11.59 28.50
C HIS A 506 -20.82 -11.28 27.63
N LEU A 507 -19.80 -10.62 28.18
CA LEU A 507 -18.54 -10.36 27.47
C LEU A 507 -17.77 -11.66 27.14
N ILE A 508 -17.85 -12.68 27.99
CA ILE A 508 -17.34 -14.03 27.69
C ILE A 508 -18.09 -14.62 26.50
N LYS A 509 -19.43 -14.55 26.49
CA LYS A 509 -20.27 -15.03 25.39
C LYS A 509 -19.91 -14.34 24.07
N VAL A 510 -19.85 -13.00 24.06
CA VAL A 510 -19.42 -12.18 22.91
C VAL A 510 -18.07 -12.66 22.38
N LYS A 511 -17.12 -12.96 23.27
CA LYS A 511 -15.78 -13.42 22.87
C LYS A 511 -15.77 -14.86 22.35
N LEU A 512 -16.62 -15.74 22.90
CA LEU A 512 -16.78 -17.12 22.43
C LEU A 512 -17.48 -17.20 21.07
N GLU A 513 -18.35 -16.25 20.75
CA GLU A 513 -19.00 -16.08 19.45
C GLU A 513 -18.05 -15.52 18.37
N GLY A 514 -16.81 -15.17 18.75
CA GLY A 514 -15.76 -14.76 17.83
C GLY A 514 -15.58 -13.24 17.70
N HIS A 515 -16.33 -12.44 18.45
CA HIS A 515 -16.22 -10.98 18.40
C HIS A 515 -15.05 -10.45 19.24
N GLU A 516 -14.59 -9.24 18.92
CA GLU A 516 -13.58 -8.54 19.72
C GLU A 516 -14.20 -7.84 20.94
N LEU A 517 -13.43 -7.80 22.04
CA LEU A 517 -13.84 -7.07 23.24
C LEU A 517 -13.51 -5.59 23.06
N PRO A 518 -14.41 -4.68 23.49
CA PRO A 518 -14.19 -3.25 23.34
C PRO A 518 -13.02 -2.80 24.23
N ASN A 519 -12.38 -1.68 23.89
CA ASN A 519 -11.29 -1.14 24.70
C ASN A 519 -11.79 -0.42 25.97
N GLU A 520 -12.99 0.14 25.88
CA GLU A 520 -13.73 0.78 26.97
C GLU A 520 -15.17 0.27 26.93
N LEU A 521 -15.83 0.17 28.08
CA LEU A 521 -17.18 -0.36 28.15
C LEU A 521 -18.18 0.63 27.53
N PRO A 522 -18.92 0.25 26.48
CA PRO A 522 -19.95 1.10 25.88
C PRO A 522 -21.06 1.45 26.87
N SER A 523 -21.66 2.63 26.73
CA SER A 523 -22.71 3.12 27.65
C SER A 523 -23.94 2.22 27.72
N HIS A 524 -24.33 1.58 26.60
CA HIS A 524 -25.47 0.66 26.56
C HIS A 524 -25.19 -0.65 27.31
N LEU A 525 -23.92 -1.06 27.45
CA LEU A 525 -23.51 -2.22 28.24
C LEU A 525 -23.32 -1.91 29.73
N LEU A 526 -23.33 -0.64 30.14
CA LEU A 526 -23.28 -0.28 31.56
C LEU A 526 -24.53 -0.81 32.29
N PRO A 527 -24.35 -1.59 33.38
CA PRO A 527 -25.42 -2.00 34.25
C PRO A 527 -26.30 -0.83 34.69
N PRO A 528 -27.63 -0.96 34.69
CA PRO A 528 -28.54 0.11 35.04
C PRO A 528 -28.22 0.79 36.37
N SER A 529 -27.80 0.03 37.40
CA SER A 529 -27.47 0.59 38.72
C SER A 529 -26.21 1.46 38.72
N LYS A 530 -25.27 1.22 37.79
CA LYS A 530 -23.94 1.85 37.74
C LYS A 530 -23.86 3.05 36.78
N ARG A 531 -24.91 3.33 35.99
CA ARG A 531 -24.95 4.43 35.00
C ARG A 531 -24.78 5.84 35.57
N LYS A 532 -24.96 6.04 36.88
CA LYS A 532 -24.81 7.35 37.57
C LYS A 532 -23.44 7.57 38.20
N ILE A 533 -22.54 6.58 38.16
CA ILE A 533 -21.22 6.63 38.80
C ILE A 533 -20.17 7.26 37.85
N THR A 534 -20.55 7.55 36.60
CA THR A 534 -19.67 8.00 35.51
C THR A 534 -19.88 9.45 35.06
N GLU A 535 -20.66 10.26 35.79
CA GLU A 535 -20.68 11.73 35.64
C GLU A 535 -19.59 12.42 36.46
#